data_AF-A0A965EQ89-F1
#
_entry.id   AF-A0A965EQ89-F1
#
_cell.length_a   1.000
_cell.length_b   1.000
_cell.length_c   1.000
_cell.angle_alpha   90.00
_cell.angle_beta   90.00
_cell.angle_gamma   90.00
#
_symmetry.space_group_name_H-M   'P 1'
#
loop_
_entity.id
_entity.type
_entity.pdbx_description
1 polymer ?
#
loop_
_entity_poly.entity_id
_entity_poly.type
_entity_poly.pdbx_seq_one_letter_code
_entity_poly.pdbx_strand_id
1 'polypeptide(L)' 'MTRLKLGMVGGGQGAFIGAVHRIAARIDGRFELVAGALSSNPERAAVSAAELGIAADRSYASYEEMAVAEA' A
#
# COMPACT_ATOMS: atom_id res chain seq x y z
N MET A 1 3.35 18.08 -13.14
CA MET A 1 3.18 16.67 -13.55
C MET A 1 2.36 15.97 -12.49
N THR A 2 1.38 15.17 -12.87
CA THR A 2 0.57 14.35 -11.95
C THR A 2 1.39 13.16 -11.45
N ARG A 3 1.34 12.86 -10.15
CA ARG A 3 2.01 11.67 -9.58
C ARG A 3 1.31 10.39 -10.03
N LEU A 4 2.07 9.32 -10.22
CA LEU A 4 1.51 8.00 -10.49
C LEU A 4 0.92 7.41 -9.20
N LYS A 5 -0.34 7.01 -9.27
CA LYS A 5 -0.99 6.27 -8.18
C LYS A 5 -0.36 4.88 -8.06
N LEU A 6 0.10 4.54 -6.87
CA LEU A 6 0.78 3.30 -6.55
C LEU A 6 -0.07 2.47 -5.58
N GLY A 7 -0.24 1.20 -5.91
CA GLY A 7 -0.70 0.15 -5.00
C GLY A 7 0.47 -0.72 -4.54
N MET A 8 0.38 -1.30 -3.34
CA MET A 8 1.42 -2.20 -2.81
C MET A 8 0.84 -3.49 -2.25
N VAL A 9 1.43 -4.63 -2.60
CA VAL A 9 1.08 -5.96 -2.08
C VAL A 9 2.21 -6.46 -1.18
N GLY A 10 1.89 -6.82 0.06
CA GLY A 10 2.86 -7.13 1.10
C GLY A 10 3.58 -5.89 1.65
N GLY A 11 4.62 -6.10 2.47
CA GLY A 11 5.46 -4.99 2.97
C GLY A 11 4.83 -4.10 4.06
N GLY A 12 3.75 -4.56 4.71
CA GLY A 12 3.11 -3.89 5.85
C GLY A 12 3.96 -3.83 7.13
N GLN A 13 3.29 -3.68 8.28
CA GLN A 13 3.92 -3.52 9.59
C GLN A 13 4.98 -4.61 9.86
N GLY A 14 6.15 -4.21 10.36
CA GLY A 14 7.26 -5.12 10.69
C GLY A 14 8.09 -5.61 9.49
N ALA A 15 7.76 -5.26 8.25
CA ALA A 15 8.52 -5.66 7.07
C ALA A 15 9.56 -4.60 6.67
N PHE A 16 10.85 -4.92 6.81
CA PHE A 16 11.95 -4.06 6.36
C PHE A 16 11.86 -3.71 4.88
N ILE A 17 11.60 -4.72 4.03
CA ILE A 17 11.58 -4.54 2.57
C ILE A 17 10.44 -3.62 2.10
N GLY A 18 9.31 -3.57 2.83
CA GLY A 18 8.23 -2.66 2.51
C GLY A 18 8.62 -1.20 2.74
N ALA A 19 9.34 -0.91 3.82
CA ALA A 19 9.84 0.44 4.08
C ALA A 19 10.81 0.93 2.99
N VAL A 20 11.71 0.05 2.53
CA VAL A 20 12.66 0.36 1.44
C VAL A 20 11.93 0.74 0.15
N HIS A 21 10.94 -0.04 -0.30
CA HIS A 21 10.17 0.27 -1.50
C HIS A 21 9.41 1.59 -1.39
N ARG A 22 8.81 1.87 -0.22
CA ARG A 22 8.11 3.14 0.02
C ARG A 22 9.05 4.34 0.02
N ILE A 23 10.29 4.19 0.49
CA ILE A 23 11.32 5.23 0.39
C ILE A 23 11.68 5.46 -1.08
N ALA A 24 11.98 4.39 -1.82
CA ALA A 24 12.32 4.47 -3.24
C ALA A 24 11.21 5.12 -4.08
N ALA A 25 9.94 4.78 -3.82
CA ALA A 25 8.81 5.38 -4.52
C ALA A 25 8.67 6.90 -4.28
N ARG A 26 9.09 7.38 -3.09
CA ARG A 26 8.97 8.81 -2.73
C ARG A 26 10.17 9.65 -3.16
N ILE A 27 11.36 9.07 -3.33
CA ILE A 27 12.62 9.83 -3.44
C ILE A 27 12.63 10.84 -4.59
N ASP A 28 12.05 10.46 -5.74
CA ASP A 28 11.97 11.32 -6.92
C ASP A 28 10.62 12.06 -7.05
N GLY A 29 9.74 11.94 -6.04
CA GLY A 29 8.45 12.64 -6.01
C GLY A 29 7.44 12.23 -7.10
N ARG A 30 7.65 11.08 -7.75
CA ARG A 30 6.86 10.62 -8.91
C ARG A 30 5.66 9.74 -8.56
N PHE A 31 5.59 9.20 -7.35
CA PHE A 31 4.55 8.27 -6.93
C PHE A 31 3.78 8.76 -5.71
N GLU A 32 2.54 8.31 -5.61
CA GLU A 32 1.67 8.47 -4.45
C GLU A 32 1.10 7.10 -4.07
N LEU A 33 1.42 6.61 -2.87
CA LEU A 33 0.90 5.33 -2.37
C LEU A 33 -0.53 5.54 -1.88
N VAL A 34 -1.50 4.92 -2.57
CA VAL A 34 -2.93 5.20 -2.35
C VAL A 34 -3.77 3.98 -2.01
N ALA A 35 -3.22 2.78 -2.14
CA ALA A 35 -3.91 1.51 -1.87
C ALA A 35 -2.92 0.43 -1.42
N GLY A 36 -3.39 -0.60 -0.71
CA GLY A 36 -2.52 -1.72 -0.37
C GLY A 36 -3.20 -2.98 0.14
N ALA A 37 -2.67 -4.13 -0.28
CA ALA A 37 -2.92 -5.45 0.29
C ALA A 37 -1.73 -5.86 1.16
N LEU A 38 -1.59 -5.22 2.31
CA LEU A 38 -0.32 -5.18 3.08
C LEU A 38 -0.08 -6.43 3.95
N SER A 39 -1.14 -7.21 4.19
CA SER A 39 -1.12 -8.50 4.86
C SER A 39 -2.35 -9.30 4.43
N SER A 40 -2.27 -10.64 4.46
CA SER A 40 -3.45 -11.50 4.34
C SER A 40 -4.31 -11.54 5.60
N ASN A 41 -3.78 -11.05 6.73
CA ASN A 41 -4.58 -10.83 7.94
C ASN A 41 -5.26 -9.44 7.84
N PRO A 42 -6.60 -9.35 7.85
CA PRO A 42 -7.32 -8.09 7.66
C PRO A 42 -7.00 -7.01 8.70
N GLU A 43 -6.84 -7.40 9.98
CA GLU A 43 -6.52 -6.46 11.05
C GLU A 43 -5.12 -5.88 10.84
N ARG A 44 -4.14 -6.72 10.54
CA ARG A 44 -2.77 -6.28 10.25
C ARG A 44 -2.70 -5.44 8.98
N ALA A 45 -3.49 -5.75 7.96
CA ALA A 45 -3.60 -4.96 6.75
C ALA A 45 -4.15 -3.55 7.05
N ALA A 46 -5.25 -3.47 7.81
CA ALA A 46 -5.87 -2.21 8.20
C ALA A 46 -4.96 -1.34 9.06
N VAL A 47 -4.28 -1.91 10.06
CA VAL A 47 -3.30 -1.19 10.88
C VAL A 47 -2.15 -0.67 10.01
N SER A 48 -1.61 -1.52 9.13
CA SER A 48 -0.54 -1.12 8.21
C SER A 48 -0.99 0.00 7.26
N ALA A 49 -2.23 -0.05 6.77
CA ALA A 49 -2.77 0.97 5.86
C ALA A 49 -2.94 2.31 6.58
N ALA A 50 -3.49 2.28 7.80
CA ALA A 50 -3.64 3.47 8.64
C ALA A 50 -2.29 4.14 8.96
N GLU A 51 -1.26 3.36 9.34
CA GLU A 51 0.10 3.86 9.58
C GLU A 51 0.72 4.53 8.34
N LEU A 52 0.29 4.12 7.15
CA LEU A 52 0.80 4.63 5.87
C LEU A 52 -0.09 5.72 5.24
N GLY A 53 -1.18 6.11 5.90
CA GLY A 53 -2.12 7.11 5.39
C GLY A 53 -2.92 6.63 4.18
N ILE A 54 -3.05 5.33 3.98
CA ILE A 54 -3.93 4.74 2.94
C ILE A 54 -5.38 4.81 3.46
N ALA A 55 -6.30 5.20 2.59
CA ALA A 55 -7.72 5.27 2.94
C ALA A 55 -8.28 3.89 3.31
N ALA A 56 -9.18 3.84 4.31
CA ALA A 56 -9.68 2.58 4.86
C ALA A 56 -10.42 1.71 3.82
N ASP A 57 -11.11 2.34 2.88
CA ASP A 57 -11.80 1.71 1.75
C ASP A 57 -10.86 1.21 0.63
N ARG A 58 -9.55 1.50 0.75
CA ARG A 58 -8.48 1.05 -0.16
C ARG A 58 -7.41 0.21 0.55
N SER A 59 -7.75 -0.28 1.74
CA SER A 59 -7.02 -1.30 2.46
C SER A 59 -7.65 -2.66 2.18
N TYR A 60 -6.89 -3.56 1.56
CA TYR A 60 -7.36 -4.87 1.16
C TYR A 60 -6.63 -5.97 1.94
N ALA A 61 -7.27 -7.13 2.10
CA ALA A 61 -6.63 -8.33 2.65
C ALA A 61 -6.24 -9.36 1.55
N SER A 62 -6.74 -9.18 0.33
CA SER A 62 -6.41 -9.97 -0.86
C SER A 62 -5.87 -9.07 -1.97
N TYR A 63 -4.81 -9.54 -2.63
CA TYR A 63 -4.25 -8.83 -3.78
C TYR A 63 -5.14 -8.98 -5.02
N GLU A 64 -5.89 -10.07 -5.13
CA GLU A 64 -6.88 -10.29 -6.18
C GLU A 64 -8.05 -9.32 -6.05
N GLU A 65 -8.60 -9.17 -4.85
CA GLU A 65 -9.66 -8.18 -4.57
C GLU A 65 -9.19 -6.76 -4.89
N MET A 66 -7.97 -6.41 -4.45
CA MET A 66 -7.35 -5.14 -4.78
C MET A 66 -7.19 -4.94 -6.29
N ALA A 67 -6.71 -5.95 -7.02
CA ALA A 67 -6.50 -5.85 -8.46
C ALA A 67 -7.80 -5.63 -9.24
N VAL A 68 -8.91 -6.22 -8.79
CA VAL A 68 -10.23 -5.99 -9.39
C VAL A 68 -10.77 -4.61 -9.05
N ALA A 69 -10.61 -4.16 -7.81
CA ALA A 69 -11.15 -2.88 -7.34
C ALA A 69 -10.39 -1.65 -7.87
N GLU A 70 -9.11 -1.79 -8.18
CA GLU A 70 -8.21 -0.69 -8.58
C GLU A 70 -7.91 -0.65 -10.10
N ALA A 71 -8.58 -1.49 -10.89
CA ALA A 71 -8.43 -1.58 -12.35
C ALA A 71 -8.97 -0.35 -13.11
#